data_AF-A0A367LV27-F1
#
_entry.id   AF-A0A367LV27-F1
#
_cell.length_a   1.000
_cell.length_b   1.000
_cell.length_c   1.000
_cell.angle_alpha   90.00
_cell.angle_beta   90.00
_cell.angle_gamma   90.00
#
_symmetry.space_group_name_H-M   'P 1'
#
loop_
_entity.id
_entity.type
_entity.pdbx_description
1 polymer ?
#
loop_
_entity_poly.entity_id
_entity_poly.type
_entity_poly.pdbx_seq_one_letter_code
_entity_poly.pdbx_strand_id
1 'polypeptide(L)' 'MNYSNLSASDLLKHRSHHVDSLTRLRRARPQWDEDAARRAEITMTDISDQIREIDEILRPSGWESVDL' A
#
# COMPACT_ATOMS: atom_id res chain seq x y z
N MET A 1 -0.63 -0.11 -11.59
CA MET A 1 0.03 1.16 -12.01
C MET A 1 1.46 0.77 -12.38
N ASN A 2 2.08 1.31 -13.43
CA ASN A 2 3.46 0.90 -13.79
C ASN A 2 4.48 1.70 -12.98
N TYR A 3 5.04 1.09 -11.92
CA TYR A 3 6.01 1.71 -11.03
C TYR A 3 7.46 1.65 -11.56
N SER A 4 7.73 0.82 -12.56
CA SER A 4 9.10 0.53 -13.05
C SER A 4 9.84 1.72 -13.66
N ASN A 5 9.14 2.80 -14.01
CA ASN A 5 9.72 4.00 -14.61
C ASN A 5 9.87 5.17 -13.61
N LEU A 6 9.51 4.97 -12.33
CA LEU A 6 9.58 6.02 -11.32
C LEU A 6 10.95 6.08 -10.68
N SER A 7 11.33 7.29 -10.22
CA SER A 7 12.52 7.45 -9.40
C SER A 7 12.32 6.78 -8.03
N ALA A 8 13.42 6.38 -7.37
CA ALA A 8 13.36 5.83 -6.01
C ALA A 8 12.65 6.77 -5.02
N SER A 9 12.85 8.08 -5.16
CA SER A 9 12.14 9.09 -4.35
C SER A 9 10.64 9.08 -4.59
N ASP A 10 10.20 8.96 -5.83
CA ASP A 10 8.77 8.93 -6.14
C ASP A 10 8.13 7.61 -5.70
N LEU A 11 8.84 6.48 -5.86
CA LEU A 11 8.43 5.20 -5.31
C LEU A 11 8.20 5.26 -3.79
N LEU A 12 9.12 5.87 -3.04
CA LEU A 12 8.97 6.06 -1.60
C LEU A 12 7.75 6.93 -1.23
N LYS A 13 7.48 8.00 -1.99
CA LYS A 13 6.27 8.82 -1.81
C LYS A 13 5.00 8.01 -2.07
N HIS A 14 4.96 7.26 -3.16
CA HIS A 14 3.82 6.39 -3.48
C HIS A 14 3.60 5.33 -2.41
N ARG A 15 4.67 4.66 -1.95
CA ARG A 15 4.61 3.71 -0.85
C ARG A 15 4.03 4.34 0.41
N SER A 16 4.52 5.52 0.79
CA SER A 16 4.03 6.24 1.98
C SER A 16 2.54 6.54 1.88
N HIS A 17 2.07 7.01 0.72
CA HIS A 17 0.64 7.28 0.52
C HIS A 17 -0.22 6.02 0.62
N HIS A 18 0.25 4.90 0.06
CA HIS A 18 -0.46 3.62 0.13
C HIS A 18 -0.53 3.08 1.56
N VAL A 19 0.58 3.14 2.30
CA VAL A 19 0.64 2.78 3.72
C VAL A 19 -0.32 3.63 4.56
N ASP A 20 -0.33 4.94 4.33
CA ASP A 20 -1.23 5.86 5.03
C ASP A 20 -2.71 5.55 4.71
N SER A 21 -3.02 5.29 3.44
CA SER A 21 -4.36 4.92 2.99
C SER A 21 -4.82 3.61 3.64
N LEU A 22 -3.97 2.57 3.60
CA LEU A 22 -4.24 1.28 4.23
C LEU A 22 -4.46 1.40 5.74
N THR A 23 -3.64 2.22 6.41
CA THR A 23 -3.76 2.49 7.84
C THR A 23 -5.09 3.16 8.17
N ARG A 24 -5.51 4.15 7.37
CA ARG A 24 -6.80 4.83 7.54
C ARG A 24 -7.98 3.86 7.31
N LEU A 25 -7.91 3.02 6.28
CA LEU A 25 -8.94 2.01 6.01
C LEU A 25 -9.04 0.99 7.16
N ARG A 26 -7.91 0.47 7.65
CA ARG A 26 -7.87 -0.45 8.81
C ARG A 26 -8.51 0.17 10.06
N ARG A 27 -8.26 1.46 10.31
CA ARG A 27 -8.86 2.19 11.44
C ARG A 27 -10.36 2.44 11.27
N ALA A 28 -10.83 2.63 10.04
CA ALA A 28 -12.25 2.83 9.75
C ALA A 28 -13.04 1.50 9.76
N ARG A 29 -12.39 0.36 9.51
CA ARG A 29 -13.02 -0.97 9.38
C ARG A 29 -14.05 -1.33 10.47
N PRO A 30 -13.82 -1.07 11.78
CA PRO A 30 -14.78 -1.42 12.82
C PRO A 30 -16.14 -0.69 12.70
N GLN A 31 -16.21 0.38 11.91
CA GLN A 31 -17.41 1.22 11.74
C GLN A 31 -18.24 0.81 10.52
N TRP A 32 -17.74 -0.12 9.70
CA TRP A 32 -18.41 -0.54 8.47
C TRP A 32 -19.41 -1.66 8.72
N ASP A 33 -20.53 -1.60 8.01
CA ASP A 33 -21.39 -2.78 7.83
C ASP A 33 -20.68 -3.86 7.01
N GLU A 34 -21.27 -5.06 6.95
CA GLU A 34 -20.66 -6.22 6.31
C GLU A 34 -20.35 -6.00 4.83
N ASP A 35 -21.22 -5.29 4.11
CA ASP A 35 -21.07 -5.06 2.68
C ASP A 35 -19.99 -4.01 2.38
N ALA A 36 -19.95 -2.93 3.17
CA ALA A 36 -18.86 -1.96 3.16
C ALA A 36 -17.52 -2.60 3.55
N ALA A 37 -17.51 -3.47 4.56
CA ALA A 37 -16.31 -4.20 4.98
C ALA A 37 -15.77 -5.13 3.88
N ARG A 38 -16.66 -5.85 3.19
CA ARG A 38 -16.30 -6.73 2.07
C ARG A 38 -15.70 -5.95 0.89
N ARG A 39 -16.31 -4.84 0.50
CA ARG A 39 -15.75 -3.96 -0.56
C ARG A 39 -14.40 -3.40 -0.16
N ALA A 40 -14.28 -2.95 1.09
CA ALA A 40 -13.04 -2.38 1.57
C ALA A 40 -11.92 -3.41 1.68
N GLU A 41 -12.22 -4.69 1.94
CA GLU A 41 -11.22 -5.76 1.95
C GLU A 41 -10.58 -5.96 0.58
N ILE A 42 -11.36 -5.84 -0.51
CA ILE A 42 -10.83 -5.84 -1.88
C ILE A 42 -9.87 -4.66 -2.07
N THR A 43 -10.29 -3.45 -1.69
CA THR A 43 -9.44 -2.25 -1.80
C THR A 43 -8.17 -2.35 -0.95
N MET A 44 -8.27 -2.86 0.27
CA MET A 44 -7.12 -3.04 1.16
C MET A 44 -6.14 -4.09 0.63
N THR A 45 -6.65 -5.13 -0.03
CA THR A 45 -5.82 -6.16 -0.70
C THR A 45 -5.06 -5.53 -1.87
N ASP A 46 -5.73 -4.78 -2.75
CA ASP A 46 -5.09 -4.08 -3.87
C ASP A 46 -4.00 -3.09 -3.40
N ILE A 47 -4.29 -2.29 -2.36
CA ILE A 47 -3.29 -1.38 -1.78
C ILE A 47 -2.10 -2.14 -1.19
N SER A 48 -2.35 -3.28 -0.53
CA SER A 48 -1.28 -4.12 0.03
C SER A 48 -0.39 -4.70 -1.07
N ASP A 49 -0.99 -5.16 -2.19
CA ASP A 49 -0.24 -5.63 -3.36
C ASP A 49 0.58 -4.51 -4.00
N GLN A 50 0.05 -3.28 -4.09
CA GLN A 50 0.78 -2.12 -4.60
C GLN A 50 1.97 -1.75 -3.71
N ILE A 51 1.85 -1.86 -2.38
CA ILE A 51 2.98 -1.68 -1.46
C ILE A 51 4.04 -2.74 -1.72
N ARG A 52 3.64 -4.02 -1.84
CA ARG A 52 4.58 -5.12 -2.11
C ARG A 52 5.29 -4.96 -3.46
N GLU A 53 4.59 -4.52 -4.49
CA GLU A 53 5.19 -4.25 -5.81
C GLU A 53 6.25 -3.14 -5.72
N ILE A 54 5.97 -2.05 -4.99
CA ILE A 54 6.95 -0.97 -4.78
C ILE A 54 8.15 -1.47 -3.96
N ASP A 55 7.91 -2.25 -2.90
CA ASP A 55 8.97 -2.84 -2.07
C ASP A 55 9.88 -3.78 -2.89
N GLU A 56 9.30 -4.55 -3.81
CA GLU A 56 10.04 -5.39 -4.77
C GLU A 56 10.95 -4.57 -5.69
N ILE A 57 10.47 -3.43 -6.18
CA ILE A 57 11.26 -2.52 -7.04
C ILE A 57 12.35 -1.81 -6.24
N LEU A 58 12.08 -1.45 -4.98
CA LEU A 58 13.03 -0.74 -4.12
C LEU A 58 14.13 -1.67 -3.55
N ARG A 59 13.88 -2.97 -3.42
CA ARG A 59 14.81 -3.95 -2.83
C ARG A 59 16.26 -3.91 -3.39
N PRO A 60 16.50 -3.83 -4.72
CA PRO A 60 17.86 -3.75 -5.26
C PRO A 60 18.60 -2.45 -4.88
N SER A 61 17.87 -1.42 -4.46
CA SER A 61 18.38 -0.10 -4.06
C SER A 61 19.01 -0.10 -2.66
N GLY A 62 19.01 -1.24 -1.95
CA GLY A 62 19.45 -1.33 -0.55
C GLY A 62 18.44 -0.76 0.45
N TRP A 63 17.21 -0.50 0.00
CA TRP A 63 16.13 -0.10 0.88
C TRP A 63 15.51 -1.34 1.54
N GLU A 64 15.56 -1.41 2.87
CA GLU A 64 14.89 -2.44 3.65
C GLU A 64 13.48 -1.99 4.03
N SER A 65 12.48 -2.81 3.69
CA SER A 65 11.10 -2.58 4.11
C SER A 65 11.00 -2.77 5.61
N VAL A 66 10.62 -1.71 6.31
CA VAL A 66 10.18 -1.81 7.70
C VAL A 66 8.78 -2.42 7.67
N ASP A 67 8.64 -3.63 8.22
CA ASP A 67 7.36 -4.29 8.39
C ASP A 67 6.39 -3.40 9.20
N LEU A 68 5.17 -3.24 8.70
CA LEU A 68 4.09 -2.42 9.27
C LEU A 68 2.99 -3.26 9.90
#